data_AF-A0A7X1TY86-F1
#
_entry.id   AF-A0A7X1TY86-F1
#
_cell.length_a   1.000
_cell.length_b   1.000
_cell.length_c   1.000
_cell.angle_alpha   90.00
_cell.angle_beta   90.00
_cell.angle_gamma   90.00
#
_symmetry.space_group_name_H-M   'P 1'
#
loop_
_entity.id
_entity.type
_entity.pdbx_description
1 polymer ?
#
loop_
_entity_poly.entity_id
_entity_poly.type
_entity_poly.pdbx_seq_one_letter_code
_entity_poly.pdbx_strand_id
1 'polypeptide(L)'
;MRTTLDLPDDILRRAKIEAVERGSTLRQLVIDALQREMAGTERPRKRLARPPIKLAADAPLRQLSPEAVKRLDAEDLQRSEASKARALHR
;
A
#
# COMPACT_ATOMS: atom_id res chain seq x y z
N MET A 1 -12.28 12.17 15.61
CA MET A 1 -12.02 11.86 17.03
C MET A 1 -11.22 13.00 17.65
N ARG A 2 -11.41 13.31 18.95
CA ARG A 2 -10.55 14.24 19.69
C ARG A 2 -9.41 13.44 20.31
N THR A 3 -8.18 13.83 20.03
CA THR A 3 -6.98 13.14 20.51
C THR A 3 -6.13 14.14 21.29
N THR A 4 -5.56 13.68 22.40
CA THR A 4 -4.58 14.44 23.18
C THR A 4 -3.21 13.82 22.93
N LEU A 5 -2.24 14.63 22.50
CA LEU A 5 -0.87 14.22 22.21
C LEU A 5 0.06 15.10 23.04
N ASP A 6 1.07 14.49 23.65
CA ASP A 6 2.14 15.24 24.31
C ASP A 6 3.16 15.68 23.25
N LEU A 7 3.44 16.98 23.21
CA LEU A 7 4.30 17.60 22.20
C LEU A 7 5.24 18.57 22.91
N PRO A 8 6.56 18.48 22.66
CA PRO A 8 7.50 19.47 23.17
C PRO A 8 7.12 20.90 22.76
N ASP A 9 7.28 21.85 23.68
CA ASP A 9 6.88 23.25 23.49
C ASP A 9 7.57 23.90 22.28
N ASP A 10 8.82 23.55 22.03
CA ASP A 10 9.60 24.04 20.90
C ASP A 10 9.05 23.55 19.55
N ILE A 11 8.53 22.33 19.50
CA ILE A 11 7.86 21.76 18.32
C ILE A 11 6.52 22.43 18.13
N LEU A 12 5.73 22.57 19.20
CA LEU A 12 4.41 23.19 19.14
C LEU A 12 4.49 24.65 18.69
N ARG A 13 5.50 25.40 19.15
CA ARG A 13 5.74 26.78 18.75
C ARG A 13 6.03 26.88 17.26
N ARG A 14 6.95 26.05 16.75
CA ARG A 14 7.30 26.02 15.33
C ARG A 14 6.10 25.64 14.46
N ALA A 15 5.34 24.62 14.87
CA ALA A 15 4.14 24.20 14.14
C ALA A 15 3.06 25.30 14.07
N LYS A 16 2.89 26.10 15.13
CA LYS A 16 1.96 27.24 15.10
C LYS A 16 2.40 28.33 14.11
N ILE A 17 3.68 28.67 14.09
CA ILE A 17 4.24 29.65 13.16
C ILE A 17 3.99 29.18 11.72
N GLU A 18 4.38 27.93 11.42
CA GLU A 18 4.19 27.32 10.10
C GLU A 18 2.71 27.30 9.67
N ALA A 19 1.80 27.01 10.59
CA ALA A 19 0.37 27.02 10.29
C ALA A 19 -0.13 28.41 9.86
N VAL A 20 0.31 29.46 10.57
CA VAL A 20 -0.02 30.86 10.26
C VAL A 20 0.58 31.29 8.92
N GLU A 21 1.85 30.97 8.67
CA GLU A 21 2.53 31.28 7.40
C GLU A 21 1.83 30.63 6.20
N ARG A 22 1.28 29.43 6.38
CA ARG A 22 0.49 28.72 5.36
C ARG A 22 -0.98 29.16 5.28
N GLY A 23 -1.42 30.12 6.10
CA GLY A 23 -2.82 30.55 6.17
C GLY A 23 -3.79 29.44 6.63
N SER A 24 -3.30 28.51 7.45
CA SER A 24 -4.03 27.32 7.90
C SER A 24 -4.14 27.27 9.42
N THR A 25 -4.93 26.32 9.94
CA THR A 25 -4.98 26.05 11.38
C THR A 25 -3.95 25.00 11.77
N LEU A 26 -3.48 25.03 13.02
CA LEU A 26 -2.58 23.98 13.57
C LEU A 26 -3.18 22.58 13.39
N ARG A 27 -4.51 22.44 13.53
CA ARG A 27 -5.22 21.19 13.30
C ARG A 27 -5.05 20.71 11.86
N GLN A 28 -5.23 21.59 10.88
CA GLN A 28 -5.08 21.23 9.47
C GLN A 28 -3.64 20.83 9.17
N LEU A 29 -2.65 21.57 9.68
CA LEU A 29 -1.25 21.25 9.52
C LEU A 29 -0.91 19.83 10.03
N VAL A 30 -1.44 19.45 11.19
CA VAL A 30 -1.26 18.11 11.77
C VAL A 30 -1.94 17.04 10.92
N ILE A 31 -3.17 17.28 10.45
CA ILE A 31 -3.88 16.35 9.57
C ILE A 31 -3.08 16.13 8.28
N ASP A 32 -2.63 17.20 7.63
CA ASP A 32 -1.89 17.09 6.38
C ASP A 32 -0.54 16.40 6.58
N ALA A 33 0.12 16.63 7.71
CA ALA A 33 1.35 15.94 8.05
C ALA A 33 1.13 14.43 8.21
N LEU A 34 0.10 14.03 8.96
CA LEU A 34 -0.26 12.61 9.12
C LEU A 34 -0.66 11.97 7.79
N GLN A 35 -1.42 12.68 6.96
CA GLN A 35 -1.78 12.20 5.62
C GLN A 35 -0.56 12.01 4.73
N ARG A 36 0.40 12.94 4.75
CA ARG A 36 1.67 12.80 4.01
C ARG A 36 2.49 11.60 4.49
N GLU A 37 2.61 11.42 5.81
CA GLU A 37 3.32 10.27 6.38
C GLU A 37 2.66 8.94 5.99
N MET A 38 1.32 8.87 6.04
CA MET A 38 0.56 7.69 5.63
C MET A 38 0.62 7.46 4.11
N ALA A 39 0.66 8.51 3.31
CA ALA A 39 0.81 8.43 1.85
C ALA A 39 2.22 7.96 1.44
N GLY A 40 3.25 8.30 2.22
CA GLY A 40 4.64 7.86 2.01
C GLY A 40 4.86 6.34 2.12
N THR A 41 3.86 5.59 2.61
CA THR A 41 3.89 4.12 2.64
C THR A 41 3.57 3.47 1.30
N GLU A 42 2.99 4.19 0.34
CA GLU A 42 2.94 3.75 -1.05
C GLU A 42 4.29 4.07 -1.70
N ARG A 43 5.32 3.26 -1.38
CA ARG A 43 6.46 3.17 -2.30
C ARG A 43 5.84 2.84 -3.66
N PRO A 44 6.06 3.64 -4.71
CA PRO A 44 5.60 3.27 -6.03
C PRO A 44 6.19 1.89 -6.27
N ARG A 45 5.35 0.86 -6.39
CA ARG A 45 5.80 -0.47 -6.80
C ARG A 45 6.60 -0.19 -8.06
N LYS A 46 7.94 -0.32 -7.99
CA LYS A 46 8.80 -0.20 -9.16
C LYS A 46 8.26 -1.24 -10.11
N ARG A 47 7.43 -0.81 -11.06
CA ARG A 47 6.98 -1.66 -12.14
C ARG A 47 8.29 -2.06 -12.80
N LEU A 48 8.65 -3.32 -12.61
CA LEU A 48 9.82 -3.87 -13.26
C LEU A 48 9.56 -3.69 -14.75
N ALA A 49 10.27 -2.75 -15.38
CA ALA A 49 10.13 -2.48 -16.81
C ALA A 49 10.48 -3.73 -17.64
N ARG A 50 11.22 -4.67 -17.03
CA ARG A 50 11.54 -5.98 -17.56
C ARG A 50 11.35 -7.02 -16.47
N PRO A 51 10.74 -8.18 -16.77
CA PRO A 51 10.62 -9.26 -15.81
C PRO A 51 12.03 -9.71 -15.36
N PRO A 52 12.22 -10.02 -14.06
CA PRO A 52 13.53 -10.40 -13.51
C PRO A 52 14.01 -11.76 -14.03
N ILE A 53 13.09 -12.55 -14.59
CA ILE A 53 13.37 -13.83 -15.23
C ILE A 53 12.98 -13.69 -16.71
N LYS A 54 13.91 -14.02 -17.60
CA LYS A 54 13.62 -14.12 -19.04
C LYS A 54 12.75 -15.35 -19.25
N LEU A 55 11.48 -15.17 -19.61
CA LEU A 55 10.67 -16.30 -20.07
C LEU A 55 11.22 -16.83 -21.39
N ALA A 56 11.37 -18.15 -21.51
CA ALA A 56 11.67 -18.82 -22.76
C ALA A 56 10.60 -18.48 -23.82
N ALA A 57 10.96 -18.54 -25.11
CA ALA A 57 10.07 -18.15 -26.20
C ALA A 57 8.84 -19.06 -26.33
N ASP A 58 9.00 -20.32 -25.94
CA ASP A 58 8.01 -21.40 -25.93
C ASP A 58 7.25 -21.51 -24.60
N ALA A 59 7.49 -20.60 -23.65
CA ALA A 59 6.82 -20.65 -22.35
C ALA A 59 5.29 -20.53 -22.54
N PRO A 60 4.47 -21.46 -21.99
CA PRO A 60 3.01 -21.43 -22.13
C PRO A 60 2.38 -20.11 -21.68
N LEU A 61 2.98 -19.49 -20.66
CA LEU A 61 2.59 -18.18 -20.13
C LEU A 61 2.63 -17.05 -21.17
N ARG A 62 3.45 -17.14 -22.22
CA ARG A 62 3.50 -16.13 -23.30
C ARG A 62 2.27 -16.15 -24.20
N GLN A 63 1.55 -17.28 -24.26
CA GLN A 63 0.36 -17.44 -25.08
C GLN A 63 -0.91 -16.93 -24.37
N LEU A 64 -0.81 -16.63 -23.07
CA LEU A 64 -1.94 -16.21 -22.26
C LEU A 64 -2.06 -14.69 -22.21
N SER A 65 -3.30 -14.21 -22.29
CA SER A 65 -3.59 -12.81 -22.02
C SER A 65 -3.49 -12.52 -20.52
N PRO A 66 -3.22 -11.26 -20.10
CA PRO A 66 -3.20 -10.88 -18.70
C PRO A 66 -4.47 -11.27 -17.93
N GLU A 67 -5.64 -11.24 -18.59
CA GLU A 67 -6.91 -11.63 -17.99
C GLU A 67 -7.07 -13.16 -17.86
N ALA A 68 -6.47 -13.95 -18.75
CA ALA A 68 -6.44 -15.40 -18.60
C ALA A 68 -5.57 -15.83 -17.40
N VAL A 69 -4.43 -15.15 -17.20
CA VAL A 69 -3.54 -15.39 -16.05
C VAL A 69 -4.27 -15.11 -14.73
N LYS A 70 -4.96 -13.96 -14.62
CA LYS A 70 -5.73 -13.62 -13.41
C LYS A 70 -6.80 -14.66 -13.05
N ARG A 71 -7.44 -15.26 -14.04
CA ARG A 71 -8.46 -16.29 -13.82
C ARG A 71 -7.86 -17.56 -13.24
N LEU A 72 -6.73 -18.01 -13.78
CA LEU A 72 -6.01 -19.19 -13.26
C LEU A 72 -5.56 -18.98 -11.81
N ASP A 73 -5.01 -17.81 -11.49
CA ASP A 73 -4.59 -17.48 -10.12
C ASP A 73 -5.77 -17.54 -9.13
N ALA A 74 -6.95 -17.08 -9.54
CA ALA A 74 -8.16 -17.12 -8.72
C ALA A 74 -8.68 -18.56 -8.51
N GLU A 75 -8.67 -19.38 -9.57
CA GLU A 75 -9.08 -20.79 -9.50
C GLU A 75 -8.15 -21.62 -8.61
N ASP A 76 -6.84 -21.39 -8.70
CA ASP A 76 -5.86 -22.07 -7.85
C ASP A 76 -5.98 -21.67 -6.38
N LEU A 77 -6.26 -20.39 -6.11
CA LEU A 77 -6.51 -19.91 -4.75
C LEU A 77 -7.71 -20.63 -4.12
N GLN A 78 -8.81 -20.75 -4.86
CA GLN A 78 -10.01 -21.46 -4.42
C GLN A 78 -9.73 -22.95 -4.14
N ARG A 79 -8.94 -23.62 -4.98
CA ARG A 79 -8.54 -25.02 -4.78
C ARG A 79 -7.67 -25.19 -3.53
N SER A 80 -6.73 -24.27 -3.31
CA SER A 80 -5.88 -24.26 -2.11
C SER A 80 -6.72 -24.04 -0.84
N GLU A 81 -7.70 -23.15 -0.86
CA GLU A 81 -8.59 -22.93 0.28
C GLU A 81 -9.45 -24.17 0.57
N ALA A 82 -9.99 -24.81 -0.47
CA ALA A 82 -10.75 -26.04 -0.32
C ALA A 82 -9.91 -27.22 0.22
N SER A 83 -8.64 -27.34 -0.20
CA SER A 83 -7.74 -28.38 0.30
C SER A 83 -7.34 -28.12 1.76
N LYS A 84 -7.09 -26.86 2.15
CA LYS A 84 -6.84 -26.47 3.54
C LYS A 84 -8.05 -26.74 4.43
N ALA A 85 -9.26 -26.39 3.98
CA ALA A 85 -10.49 -26.65 4.72
C ALA A 85 -10.70 -28.16 4.94
N ARG A 86 -10.37 -29.00 3.95
CA ARG A 86 -10.41 -30.47 4.08
C ARG A 86 -9.35 -31.02 5.03
N ALA A 87 -8.16 -30.41 5.05
CA ALA A 87 -7.08 -30.81 5.96
C ALA A 87 -7.36 -30.42 7.42
N LEU A 88 -8.14 -29.36 7.66
CA LEU A 88 -8.51 -28.91 9.01
C LEU A 88 -9.62 -29.75 9.66
N HIS A 89 -10.39 -30.49 8.85
CA HIS A 89 -11.53 -31.31 9.28
C HIS A 89 -11.17 -32.80 9.49
N ARG A 90 -9.88 -33.16 9.52
CA ARG A 90 -9.37 -34.51 9.78
C ARG A 90 -8.57 -34.55 11.07
#